data_AF-J2VHL3-F1
#
_entry.id   AF-J2VHL3-F1
#
_cell.length_a   1.000
_cell.length_b   1.000
_cell.length_c   1.000
_cell.angle_alpha   90.00
_cell.angle_beta   90.00
_cell.angle_gamma   90.00
#
_symmetry.space_group_name_H-M   'P 1'
#
loop_
_entity.id
_entity.type
_entity.pdbx_description
1 polymer ?
#
loop_
_entity_poly.entity_id
_entity_poly.type
_entity_poly.pdbx_seq_one_letter_code
_entity_poly.pdbx_strand_id
1 'polypeptide(L)' 'MSLFDEEPRRKTVHDIGQDLSLLSVGDIDERIALLRGEITRLEEERSRKGDSKMAAEAFFR' A
#
# COMPACT_ATOMS: atom_id res chain seq x y z
N MET A 1 29.79 12.14 -9.73
CA MET A 1 28.89 11.08 -9.22
C MET A 1 28.17 11.68 -8.02
N SER A 2 26.88 12.01 -8.16
CA SER A 2 26.10 12.64 -7.08
C SER A 2 25.68 11.57 -6.07
N LEU A 3 26.01 11.79 -4.79
CA LEU A 3 25.79 10.91 -3.64
C LEU A 3 24.40 11.11 -2.98
N PHE A 4 23.44 11.71 -3.67
CA PHE A 4 22.24 12.30 -3.03
C PHE A 4 20.89 11.78 -3.55
N ASP A 5 20.79 10.53 -3.98
CA ASP A 5 19.49 10.00 -4.45
C ASP A 5 19.14 8.60 -3.96
N GLU A 6 19.79 8.14 -2.89
CA GLU A 6 19.23 7.02 -2.11
C GLU A 6 18.23 7.59 -1.10
N GLU A 7 17.01 7.88 -1.58
CA GLU A 7 15.87 8.00 -0.67
C GLU A 7 15.89 6.79 0.27
N PRO A 8 15.65 6.97 1.58
CA PRO A 8 15.64 5.86 2.52
C PRO A 8 14.55 4.88 2.07
N ARG A 9 14.97 3.77 1.45
CA ARG A 9 14.08 2.69 1.05
C ARG A 9 13.38 2.24 2.31
N ARG A 10 12.08 2.54 2.42
CA ARG A 10 11.25 2.03 3.52
C ARG A 10 11.46 0.53 3.52
N LYS A 11 11.97 -0.01 4.63
CA LYS A 11 12.13 -1.45 4.77
C LYS A 11 10.75 -2.08 4.57
N THR A 12 10.56 -2.78 3.47
CA THR A 12 9.36 -3.58 3.27
C THR A 12 9.39 -4.68 4.32
N VAL A 13 8.43 -4.63 5.26
CA VAL A 13 8.28 -5.66 6.31
C VAL A 13 7.88 -7.01 5.69
N HIS A 14 7.32 -6.97 4.47
CA HIS A 14 6.89 -8.11 3.69
C HIS A 14 7.02 -7.82 2.20
N ASP A 15 7.30 -8.85 1.40
CA ASP A 15 7.26 -8.80 -0.07
C ASP A 15 6.14 -9.73 -0.59
N ILE A 16 5.46 -9.32 -1.66
CA ILE A 16 4.40 -10.14 -2.27
C ILE A 16 4.99 -11.39 -2.91
N GLY A 17 4.44 -12.55 -2.58
CA GLY A 17 4.90 -13.84 -3.09
C GLY A 17 6.19 -14.34 -2.44
N GLN A 18 6.62 -13.73 -1.33
CA GLN A 18 7.73 -14.23 -0.53
C GLN A 18 7.45 -15.67 -0.05
N ASP A 19 8.48 -16.51 -0.02
CA ASP A 19 8.41 -17.81 0.63
C ASP A 19 8.08 -17.66 2.13
N LEU A 20 7.10 -18.44 2.58
CA LEU A 20 6.59 -18.44 3.95
C LEU A 20 7.16 -19.58 4.79
N SER A 21 7.98 -20.46 4.20
CA SER A 21 8.47 -21.70 4.85
C SER A 21 9.23 -21.46 6.17
N LEU A 22 9.85 -20.29 6.32
CA LEU A 22 10.65 -19.90 7.49
C LEU A 22 9.89 -19.02 8.50
N LEU A 23 8.61 -18.73 8.26
CA LEU A 23 7.80 -17.86 9.11
C LEU A 23 7.00 -18.67 10.12
N SER A 24 6.87 -18.16 11.33
CA SER A 24 5.90 -18.68 12.29
C SER A 24 4.48 -18.28 11.91
N VAL A 25 3.49 -18.93 12.52
CA VAL A 25 2.07 -18.55 12.37
C VAL A 25 1.84 -17.10 12.81
N GLY A 26 2.47 -16.67 13.92
CA GLY A 26 2.37 -15.29 14.40
C GLY A 26 2.93 -14.28 13.40
N ASP A 27 4.08 -14.58 12.77
CA ASP A 27 4.65 -13.71 11.73
C ASP A 27 3.70 -13.57 10.53
N ILE A 28 3.02 -14.66 10.16
CA ILE A 28 2.03 -14.65 9.09
C ILE A 28 0.82 -13.80 9.48
N ASP A 29 0.32 -13.94 10.72
CA ASP A 29 -0.81 -13.16 11.22
C ASP A 29 -0.51 -11.65 11.25
N GLU A 30 0.66 -11.25 11.75
CA GLU A 30 1.10 -9.85 11.74
C GLU A 30 1.18 -9.28 10.32
N ARG A 31 1.71 -10.06 9.38
CA ARG A 31 1.78 -9.67 7.97
C ARG A 31 0.41 -9.52 7.33
N ILE A 32 -0.52 -10.44 7.60
CA ILE A 32 -1.90 -10.35 7.14
C ILE A 32 -2.56 -9.07 7.66
N ALA A 33 -2.36 -8.75 8.94
CA ALA A 33 -2.93 -7.54 9.54
C ALA A 33 -2.41 -6.26 8.84
N LEU A 34 -1.10 -6.19 8.59
CA LEU A 34 -0.49 -5.06 7.87
C LEU A 34 -1.04 -4.92 6.44
N LEU A 35 -1.11 -6.02 5.69
CA LEU A 35 -1.62 -6.02 4.32
C LEU A 35 -3.09 -5.60 4.25
N ARG A 36 -3.92 -6.05 5.19
CA ARG A 36 -5.33 -5.63 5.27
C ARG A 36 -5.46 -4.13 5.54
N GLY A 37 -4.66 -3.58 6.45
CA GLY A 37 -4.64 -2.14 6.70
C GLY A 37 -4.26 -1.34 5.45
N GLU A 38 -3.28 -1.82 4.68
CA GLU A 38 -2.90 -1.17 3.42
C GLU A 38 -4.00 -1.28 2.36
N ILE A 39 -4.70 -2.41 2.25
CA ILE A 39 -5.87 -2.56 1.36
C ILE A 39 -6.92 -1.51 1.71
N THR A 40 -7.29 -1.36 2.98
CA THR A 40 -8.27 -0.36 3.42
C THR A 40 -7.82 1.06 3.05
N ARG A 41 -6.55 1.40 3.28
CA ARG A 41 -5.98 2.72 2.90
C ARG A 41 -6.12 2.98 1.40
N LEU A 42 -5.84 1.97 0.57
CA LEU A 42 -5.94 2.08 -0.89
C LEU A 42 -7.38 2.17 -1.38
N GLU A 43 -8.31 1.44 -0.76
CA GLU A 43 -9.74 1.51 -1.05
C GLU A 43 -10.30 2.90 -0.74
N GLU A 44 -9.93 3.48 0.41
CA GLU A 44 -10.31 4.85 0.78
C GLU A 44 -9.75 5.90 -0.20
N GLU A 45 -8.47 5.81 -0.57
CA GLU A 45 -7.86 6.68 -1.58
C GLU A 45 -8.56 6.54 -2.94
N ARG A 46 -8.89 5.31 -3.35
CA ARG A 46 -9.64 5.05 -4.57
C ARG A 46 -11.02 5.71 -4.52
N SER A 47 -11.74 5.61 -3.39
CA SER A 47 -13.03 6.28 -3.22
C SER A 47 -12.87 7.79 -3.34
N ARG A 48 -11.95 8.40 -2.58
CA ARG A 48 -11.67 9.84 -2.63
C ARG A 48 -11.39 10.34 -4.05
N LYS A 49 -10.57 9.61 -4.80
CA LYS A 49 -10.23 9.95 -6.20
C LYS A 49 -11.39 9.72 -7.16
N GLY A 50 -12.19 8.67 -6.95
CA GLY A 50 -13.40 8.39 -7.72
C GLY A 50 -14.46 9.49 -7.55
N ASP A 51 -14.71 9.87 -6.30
CA ASP A 51 -15.65 10.95 -5.93
C ASP A 51 -15.19 12.30 -6.50
N SER A 52 -13.88 12.57 -6.45
CA SER A 52 -13.29 13.74 -7.09
C SER A 52 -13.47 13.75 -8.61
N LYS A 53 -13.36 12.59 -9.28
CA LYS A 53 -13.57 12.48 -10.73
C LYS A 53 -15.04 12.72 -11.10
N MET A 54 -15.98 12.15 -10.35
CA MET A 54 -17.41 12.38 -10.56
C MET A 54 -17.82 13.83 -10.32
N ALA A 55 -17.29 14.47 -9.28
CA ALA A 55 -17.53 15.89 -9.00
C ALA A 55 -16.99 16.79 -10.13
N ALA A 56 -15.82 16.47 -10.68
CA ALA A 56 -15.27 17.19 -11.83
C ALA A 56 -16.13 17.01 -13.09
N GLU A 57 -16.56 15.79 -13.40
CA GLU A 57 -17.41 15.48 -14.57
C GLU A 57 -18.83 16.11 -14.49
N ALA A 58 -19.29 16.46 -13.29
CA ALA A 58 -20.54 17.20 -13.07
C ALA A 58 -20.37 18.73 -13.20
N PHE A 59 -19.16 19.26 -12.94
CA PHE A 59 -18.86 20.69 -13.08
C PHE A 59 -18.59 21.11 -14.53
N PHE A 60 -18.11 20.19 -15.36
CA PHE A 60 -17.83 20.43 -16.79
C PHE A 60 -18.99 20.09 -17.74
N ARG A 61 -20.21 19.86 -17.23
CA ARG A 61 -21.43 19.59 -18.03
C ARG A 61 -22.49 20.66 -17.85
#